data_AF-A0A8C0DZB8-F1
#
_entry.id   AF-A0A8C0DZB8-F1
#
_cell.length_a   1.000
_cell.length_b   1.000
_cell.length_c   1.000
_cell.angle_alpha   90.00
_cell.angle_beta   90.00
_cell.angle_gamma   90.00
#
_symmetry.space_group_name_H-M   'P 1'
#
loop_
_entity.id
_entity.type
_entity.pdbx_description
1 polymer ?
#
loop_
_entity_poly.entity_id
_entity_poly.type
_entity_poly.pdbx_seq_one_letter_code
_entity_poly.pdbx_strand_id
1 'polypeptide(L)'
;MRRRATRGPSPPPPGPGPPLPLLLLALAARGGCAAPAPRAENLSLGVEWLSRFGYLPPADPETGQLQTPEELSKAIVAMQRFGGLEATGVLDEATLALMRTPRCSLPDLPAAAPAQRRRQAPAPTKWGRRNLSWRVRTFPRDSPLGRDTVRALMHYALKVWSDLTPLNFHEVAGSAADIQIDFSTADHNDRYPFDGPGGAVAHAFFPGDHHTAGDTHFDDDEAWTFRSSDAHGMDLFAVAVHEFGHAIGLSHVAATRSIMQPYYQGPVGDPLRYGLPYEDRVRVWQLYGVRESVSPTAQPDTPEPEEPPLLPEPPDDRSSSPPRKDVPHRCSAHFDAVAQIRGEAFFFKGKYFWRLTRDRHLVSLQPAQVHRFWRGLPLHLDSVDAVYERTSDHKIVFFKGDRYWVFKDNNVEEGYPRPISDFGLPPGGVDAAFSWAHNDKTYFFKDQLYWRYDEHTRRMDPGHPAQSPPWRGVPSTLDAAMRWSDGAAYFFRGTEYWKVLDGELEVAPGCPQSTARDWLVCRAPPADPKGADGEAGAHARPGQRDHSRSEDAYEVCSCTSIAAPAPRAADPLLAALLSFLWTAARALAL
;
A
#
# COMPACT_ATOMS: atom_id res chain seq x y z
N MET A 1 24.65 -6.14 101.58
CA MET A 1 25.52 -5.12 102.21
C MET A 1 26.62 -4.73 101.24
N ARG A 2 26.95 -3.43 101.20
CA ARG A 2 28.14 -2.74 100.65
C ARG A 2 29.40 -3.64 100.49
N ARG A 3 30.26 -3.51 99.48
CA ARG A 3 30.99 -2.31 99.01
C ARG A 3 31.72 -2.63 97.68
N ARG A 4 31.83 -1.64 96.81
CA ARG A 4 32.80 -1.56 95.69
C ARG A 4 34.24 -1.59 96.21
N ALA A 5 35.17 -2.09 95.40
CA ALA A 5 36.54 -1.59 95.34
C ALA A 5 37.05 -1.62 93.89
N THR A 6 37.54 -0.46 93.46
CA THR A 6 38.08 -0.12 92.14
C THR A 6 39.60 -0.14 92.15
N ARG A 7 40.23 -0.48 91.00
CA ARG A 7 41.51 0.02 90.45
C ARG A 7 41.80 -0.89 89.23
N GLY A 8 42.23 -0.44 88.06
CA GLY A 8 43.07 0.69 87.64
C GLY A 8 43.95 0.13 86.49
N PRO A 9 44.39 0.93 85.51
CA PRO A 9 44.46 0.51 84.10
C PRO A 9 45.80 -0.11 83.66
N SER A 10 45.81 -0.75 82.49
CA SER A 10 46.99 -1.28 81.78
C SER A 10 46.88 -1.01 80.26
N PRO A 11 48.00 -0.95 79.52
CA PRO A 11 48.19 -0.18 78.27
C PRO A 11 47.68 -0.89 76.99
N PRO A 12 47.67 -0.23 75.82
CA PRO A 12 46.76 -0.56 74.72
C PRO A 12 47.34 -1.61 73.73
N PRO A 13 46.47 -2.39 73.05
CA PRO A 13 46.83 -3.24 71.92
C PRO A 13 46.68 -2.52 70.55
N PRO A 14 47.21 -3.11 69.45
CA PRO A 14 47.49 -2.41 68.20
C PRO A 14 46.24 -2.17 67.33
N GLY A 15 46.34 -1.17 66.45
CA GLY A 15 45.22 -0.59 65.69
C GLY A 15 44.65 -1.49 64.57
N PRO A 16 43.38 -1.29 64.20
CA PRO A 16 42.73 -1.96 63.07
C PRO A 16 42.87 -1.16 61.75
N GLY A 17 42.93 -1.91 60.64
CA GLY A 17 42.98 -1.38 59.27
C GLY A 17 41.71 -0.66 58.80
N PRO A 18 41.73 -0.06 57.59
CA PRO A 18 40.72 0.89 57.13
C PRO A 18 39.36 0.23 56.81
N PRO A 19 38.25 0.99 56.90
CA PRO A 19 36.90 0.44 56.84
C PRO A 19 36.40 0.22 55.40
N LEU A 20 35.58 -0.83 55.26
CA LEU A 20 34.69 -1.11 54.12
C LEU A 20 33.73 0.07 53.87
N PRO A 21 33.44 0.43 52.60
CA PRO A 21 32.48 1.48 52.31
C PRO A 21 31.04 0.98 52.54
N LEU A 22 30.29 1.73 53.33
CA LEU A 22 28.83 1.65 53.41
C LEU A 22 28.22 1.91 52.02
N LEU A 23 27.62 0.88 51.43
CA LEU A 23 26.77 1.03 50.25
C LEU A 23 25.42 1.60 50.71
N LEU A 24 25.25 2.92 50.54
CA LEU A 24 23.94 3.57 50.64
C LEU A 24 23.01 2.96 49.59
N LEU A 25 21.91 2.33 50.03
CA LEU A 25 20.76 2.04 49.19
C LEU A 25 20.15 3.37 48.73
N ALA A 26 20.57 3.86 47.57
CA ALA A 26 19.72 4.71 46.76
C ALA A 26 18.66 3.80 46.12
N LEU A 27 17.39 3.94 46.51
CA LEU A 27 16.29 3.48 45.67
C LEU A 27 16.32 4.29 44.38
N ALA A 28 17.08 3.81 43.40
CA ALA A 28 16.79 4.12 42.01
C ALA A 28 15.44 3.48 41.72
N ALA A 29 14.38 4.30 41.73
CA ALA A 29 13.21 3.99 40.93
C ALA A 29 13.74 3.60 39.55
N ARG A 30 13.50 2.36 39.13
CA ARG A 30 13.66 1.95 37.75
C ARG A 30 12.63 2.74 36.94
N GLY A 31 12.96 3.99 36.63
CA GLY A 31 12.45 4.64 35.44
C GLY A 31 12.89 3.75 34.30
N GLY A 32 11.93 3.09 33.65
CA GLY A 32 12.21 2.42 32.40
C GLY A 32 12.92 3.43 31.50
N CYS A 33 14.13 3.10 31.05
CA CYS A 33 14.69 3.78 29.90
C CYS A 33 13.70 3.53 28.77
N ALA A 34 12.83 4.50 28.53
CA ALA A 34 12.11 4.59 27.28
C ALA A 34 13.21 4.64 26.21
N ALA A 35 13.25 3.63 25.35
CA ALA A 35 14.02 3.71 24.13
C ALA A 35 13.66 5.04 23.45
N PRO A 36 14.64 5.77 22.89
CA PRO A 36 14.36 7.03 22.22
C PRO A 36 13.24 6.80 21.21
N ALA A 37 12.19 7.62 21.30
CA ALA A 37 11.04 7.50 20.41
C ALA A 37 11.56 7.55 18.95
N PRO A 38 11.13 6.61 18.09
CA PRO A 38 11.57 6.62 16.70
C PRO A 38 11.18 7.95 16.05
N ARG A 39 12.06 8.48 15.20
CA ARG A 39 11.77 9.68 14.39
C ARG A 39 10.50 9.43 13.56
N ALA A 40 9.71 10.48 13.32
CA ALA A 40 8.45 10.38 12.58
C ALA A 40 8.61 9.69 11.20
N GLU A 41 9.73 9.94 10.51
CA GLU A 41 10.11 9.31 9.23
C GLU A 41 10.30 7.78 9.33
N ASN A 42 10.87 7.29 10.43
CA ASN A 42 11.05 5.86 10.65
C ASN A 42 9.71 5.18 10.95
N LEU A 43 8.80 5.89 11.63
CA LEU A 43 7.47 5.38 11.94
C LEU A 43 6.61 5.25 10.67
N SER A 44 6.67 6.24 9.76
CA SER A 44 5.98 6.16 8.46
C SER A 44 6.54 5.02 7.59
N LEU A 45 7.87 4.91 7.51
CA LEU A 45 8.54 3.81 6.79
C LEU A 45 8.09 2.45 7.33
N GLY A 46 8.06 2.29 8.66
CA GLY A 46 7.68 1.03 9.30
C GLY A 46 6.23 0.63 9.03
N VAL A 47 5.27 1.57 9.07
CA VAL A 47 3.85 1.27 8.83
C VAL A 47 3.60 0.84 7.38
N GLU A 48 4.18 1.55 6.42
CA GLU A 48 4.05 1.21 4.99
C GLU A 48 4.67 -0.15 4.70
N TRP A 49 5.89 -0.37 5.19
CA TRP A 49 6.61 -1.62 5.03
C TRP A 49 5.81 -2.80 5.62
N LEU A 50 5.34 -2.68 6.86
CA LEU A 50 4.58 -3.75 7.52
C LEU A 50 3.25 -4.04 6.82
N SER A 51 2.64 -3.03 6.20
CA SER A 51 1.41 -3.18 5.41
C SER A 51 1.68 -3.91 4.09
N ARG A 52 2.71 -3.49 3.36
CA ARG A 52 3.11 -4.09 2.08
C ARG A 52 3.39 -5.58 2.22
N PHE A 53 4.06 -5.99 3.31
CA PHE A 53 4.45 -7.38 3.52
C PHE A 53 3.47 -8.19 4.39
N GLY A 54 2.27 -7.68 4.67
CA GLY A 54 1.16 -8.43 5.26
C GLY A 54 1.21 -8.64 6.77
N TYR A 55 2.20 -8.07 7.48
CA TYR A 55 2.22 -8.05 8.96
C TYR A 55 1.16 -7.17 9.54
N LEU A 56 0.83 -6.13 8.78
CA LEU A 56 -0.13 -5.14 9.14
C LEU A 56 -1.28 -5.26 8.15
N PRO A 57 -2.48 -5.67 8.59
CA PRO A 57 -3.60 -5.73 7.69
C PRO A 57 -3.78 -4.36 7.06
N PRO A 58 -3.99 -4.29 5.73
CA PRO A 58 -4.32 -3.02 5.10
C PRO A 58 -5.52 -2.45 5.85
N ALA A 59 -5.50 -1.15 6.14
CA ALA A 59 -6.59 -0.50 6.85
C ALA A 59 -7.91 -0.88 6.15
N ASP A 60 -8.75 -1.64 6.87
CA ASP A 60 -9.89 -2.35 6.28
C ASP A 60 -10.71 -1.36 5.44
N PRO A 61 -10.92 -1.65 4.15
CA PRO A 61 -11.75 -0.87 3.25
C PRO A 61 -13.21 -0.79 3.65
N GLU A 62 -13.62 -1.47 4.72
CA GLU A 62 -14.88 -1.40 5.40
C GLU A 62 -14.71 -0.96 6.88
N THR A 63 -13.54 -1.12 7.54
CA THR A 63 -13.37 -0.73 8.96
C THR A 63 -12.62 0.55 9.29
N GLY A 64 -11.85 1.08 8.35
CA GLY A 64 -11.00 2.24 8.60
C GLY A 64 -10.07 2.09 9.81
N GLN A 65 -9.92 0.89 10.40
CA GLN A 65 -9.29 0.66 11.70
C GLN A 65 -7.91 1.31 11.76
N LEU A 66 -7.75 2.24 12.71
CA LEU A 66 -6.51 2.96 12.89
C LEU A 66 -5.62 1.96 13.58
N GLN A 67 -4.51 1.70 12.92
CA GLN A 67 -3.31 1.11 13.46
C GLN A 67 -3.05 1.66 14.87
N THR A 68 -3.50 0.96 15.89
CA THR A 68 -3.22 1.36 17.28
C THR A 68 -1.72 1.19 17.54
N PRO A 69 -1.12 1.98 18.44
CA PRO A 69 0.26 1.72 18.88
C PRO A 69 0.47 0.26 19.31
N GLU A 70 -0.56 -0.36 19.90
CA GLU A 70 -0.56 -1.77 20.28
C GLU A 70 -0.62 -2.73 19.08
N GLU A 71 -1.40 -2.44 18.03
CA GLU A 71 -1.44 -3.24 16.80
C GLU A 71 -0.15 -3.11 16.00
N LEU A 72 0.38 -1.89 15.91
CA LEU A 72 1.68 -1.64 15.29
C LEU A 72 2.78 -2.37 16.04
N SER A 73 2.80 -2.31 17.37
CA SER A 73 3.76 -3.05 18.19
C SER A 73 3.62 -4.56 17.99
N LYS A 74 2.38 -5.09 17.92
CA LYS A 74 2.14 -6.52 17.62
C LYS A 74 2.61 -6.92 16.22
N ALA A 75 2.43 -6.05 15.22
CA ALA A 75 2.88 -6.29 13.86
C ALA A 75 4.40 -6.25 13.76
N ILE A 76 5.05 -5.33 14.46
CA ILE A 76 6.51 -5.30 14.60
C ILE A 76 6.99 -6.59 15.27
N VAL A 77 6.35 -7.05 16.35
CA VAL A 77 6.68 -8.34 16.99
C VAL A 77 6.54 -9.50 15.99
N ALA A 78 5.47 -9.52 15.19
CA ALA A 78 5.26 -10.57 14.19
C ALA A 78 6.36 -10.55 13.11
N MET A 79 6.72 -9.36 12.62
CA MET A 79 7.80 -9.16 11.66
C MET A 79 9.15 -9.56 12.23
N GLN A 80 9.50 -9.09 13.43
CA GLN A 80 10.75 -9.42 14.09
C GLN A 80 10.90 -10.93 14.25
N ARG A 81 9.85 -11.62 14.71
CA ARG A 81 9.87 -13.08 14.83
C ARG A 81 10.05 -13.78 13.48
N PHE A 82 9.39 -13.30 12.43
CA PHE A 82 9.50 -13.89 11.10
C PHE A 82 10.90 -13.66 10.50
N GLY A 83 11.46 -12.47 10.71
CA GLY A 83 12.79 -12.06 10.30
C GLY A 83 13.95 -12.64 11.13
N GLY A 84 13.65 -13.33 12.24
CA GLY A 84 14.66 -13.90 13.13
C GLY A 84 15.31 -12.90 14.10
N LEU A 85 14.65 -11.78 14.37
CA LEU A 85 15.05 -10.78 15.37
C LEU A 85 14.37 -11.02 16.74
N GLU A 86 14.94 -10.42 17.78
CA GLU A 86 14.32 -10.36 19.10
C GLU A 86 12.98 -9.58 19.04
N ALA A 87 11.96 -10.13 19.68
CA ALA A 87 10.59 -9.61 19.64
C ALA A 87 10.40 -8.42 20.61
N THR A 88 10.96 -7.26 20.26
CA THR A 88 10.89 -6.03 21.06
C THR A 88 9.60 -5.25 20.85
N GLY A 89 8.96 -5.38 19.68
CA GLY A 89 7.75 -4.63 19.31
C GLY A 89 7.98 -3.15 19.04
N VAL A 90 9.24 -2.76 18.81
CA VAL A 90 9.69 -1.39 18.55
C VAL A 90 10.55 -1.37 17.29
N LEU A 91 10.48 -0.29 16.51
CA LEU A 91 11.36 -0.05 15.36
C LEU A 91 12.78 0.34 15.82
N ASP A 92 13.48 -0.61 16.44
CA ASP A 92 14.88 -0.46 16.82
C ASP A 92 15.82 -0.53 15.60
N GLU A 93 17.11 -0.26 15.82
CA GLU A 93 18.11 -0.19 14.76
C GLU A 93 18.23 -1.51 13.98
N ALA A 94 18.15 -2.66 14.67
CA ALA A 94 18.18 -3.97 14.03
C ALA A 94 16.94 -4.21 13.15
N THR A 95 15.76 -3.79 13.62
CA THR A 95 14.50 -3.87 12.86
C THR A 95 14.56 -3.02 11.59
N LEU A 96 15.05 -1.78 11.71
CA LEU A 96 15.20 -0.89 10.55
C LEU A 96 16.27 -1.37 9.57
N ALA A 97 17.37 -1.96 10.05
CA ALA A 97 18.39 -2.56 9.21
C ALA A 97 17.82 -3.73 8.39
N LEU A 98 17.02 -4.59 9.02
CA LEU A 98 16.35 -5.69 8.34
C LEU A 98 15.31 -5.18 7.32
N MET A 99 14.51 -4.16 7.65
CA MET A 99 13.54 -3.56 6.72
C MET A 99 14.19 -2.99 5.45
N ARG A 100 15.44 -2.55 5.53
CA ARG A 100 16.23 -2.02 4.40
C ARG A 100 16.99 -3.10 3.61
N THR A 101 16.89 -4.35 4.03
CA THR A 101 17.53 -5.45 3.30
C THR A 101 16.73 -5.75 2.05
N PRO A 102 17.36 -5.87 0.87
CA PRO A 102 16.67 -6.24 -0.36
C PRO A 102 15.87 -7.53 -0.18
N ARG A 103 14.67 -7.61 -0.75
CA ARG A 103 13.76 -8.73 -0.51
C ARG A 103 12.76 -8.96 -1.64
N CYS A 104 12.09 -10.12 -1.61
CA CYS A 104 10.94 -10.40 -2.48
C CYS A 104 9.75 -9.46 -2.17
N SER A 105 9.03 -9.04 -3.22
CA SER A 105 7.87 -8.13 -3.13
C SER A 105 6.62 -8.76 -2.53
N LEU A 106 6.54 -10.10 -2.45
CA LEU A 106 5.36 -10.79 -1.95
C LEU A 106 5.18 -10.65 -0.42
N PRO A 107 3.92 -10.64 0.08
CA PRO A 107 3.66 -10.64 1.51
C PRO A 107 4.16 -11.89 2.23
N ASP A 108 4.67 -11.72 3.45
CA ASP A 108 5.16 -12.81 4.31
C ASP A 108 4.02 -13.61 4.94
N LEU A 109 2.92 -12.91 5.25
CA LEU A 109 1.73 -13.49 5.85
C LEU A 109 0.57 -13.42 4.85
N PRO A 110 -0.24 -14.50 4.73
CA PRO A 110 -1.45 -14.45 3.92
C PRO A 110 -2.39 -13.37 4.48
N ALA A 111 -3.07 -12.65 3.59
CA ALA A 111 -4.00 -11.59 3.98
C ALA A 111 -5.00 -12.13 5.03
N ALA A 112 -5.08 -11.47 6.19
CA ALA A 112 -5.88 -11.92 7.32
C ALA A 112 -7.35 -12.06 6.90
N ALA A 113 -7.82 -13.28 6.70
CA ALA A 113 -9.24 -13.54 6.50
C ALA A 113 -10.02 -13.25 7.79
N PRO A 114 -11.25 -12.72 7.71
CA PRO A 114 -12.07 -12.41 8.88
C PRO A 114 -12.26 -13.63 9.78
N ALA A 115 -12.32 -13.39 11.10
CA ALA A 115 -12.19 -14.35 12.19
C ALA A 115 -13.15 -15.58 12.16
N GLN A 116 -14.17 -15.58 11.28
CA GLN A 116 -15.09 -16.71 11.09
C GLN A 116 -14.54 -17.85 10.21
N ARG A 117 -13.38 -17.69 9.55
CA ARG A 117 -12.74 -18.77 8.77
C ARG A 117 -11.38 -19.23 9.32
N ARG A 118 -11.15 -19.07 10.63
CA ARG A 118 -9.91 -19.48 11.32
C ARG A 118 -9.62 -20.99 11.37
N ARG A 119 -10.31 -21.85 10.60
CA ARG A 119 -10.14 -23.31 10.69
C ARG A 119 -9.35 -23.97 9.57
N GLN A 120 -9.05 -23.30 8.46
CA GLN A 120 -8.22 -23.89 7.40
C GLN A 120 -7.36 -22.80 6.77
N ALA A 121 -6.04 -22.92 6.90
CA ALA A 121 -5.13 -22.19 6.03
C ALA A 121 -5.50 -22.52 4.57
N PRO A 122 -5.55 -21.53 3.65
CA PRO A 122 -5.79 -21.83 2.24
C PRO A 122 -4.77 -22.88 1.79
N ALA A 123 -5.25 -23.95 1.15
CA ALA A 123 -4.38 -25.01 0.68
C ALA A 123 -3.32 -24.44 -0.27
N PRO A 124 -2.07 -24.90 -0.19
CA PRO A 124 -1.02 -24.41 -1.09
C PRO A 124 -1.44 -24.69 -2.54
N THR A 125 -1.42 -23.65 -3.37
CA THR A 125 -1.70 -23.75 -4.79
C THR A 125 -0.53 -24.44 -5.49
N LYS A 126 -0.81 -25.50 -6.25
CA LYS A 126 0.19 -26.27 -6.98
C LYS A 126 -0.23 -26.49 -8.42
N TRP A 127 0.73 -26.73 -9.29
CA TRP A 127 0.44 -27.17 -10.65
C TRP A 127 -0.16 -28.58 -10.65
N GLY A 128 -1.31 -28.75 -11.30
CA GLY A 128 -1.90 -30.07 -11.54
C GLY A 128 -1.10 -30.88 -12.58
N ARG A 129 -0.39 -30.19 -13.46
CA ARG A 129 0.48 -30.77 -14.50
C ARG A 129 1.93 -30.78 -14.06
N ARG A 130 2.70 -31.71 -14.61
CA ARG A 130 4.13 -31.90 -14.29
C ARG A 130 5.07 -31.26 -15.30
N ASN A 131 4.64 -31.14 -16.55
CA ASN A 131 5.44 -30.52 -17.60
C ASN A 131 5.01 -29.06 -17.73
N LEU A 132 5.92 -28.15 -17.41
CA LEU A 132 5.72 -26.72 -17.42
C LEU A 132 6.63 -26.10 -18.49
N SER A 133 6.05 -25.27 -19.34
CA SER A 133 6.78 -24.49 -20.34
C SER A 133 7.21 -23.15 -19.75
N TRP A 134 8.39 -22.65 -20.11
CA TRP A 134 8.86 -21.34 -19.67
C TRP A 134 9.51 -20.56 -20.79
N ARG A 135 9.59 -19.23 -20.66
CA ARG A 135 10.32 -18.37 -21.59
C ARG A 135 10.76 -17.06 -20.96
N VAL A 136 11.88 -16.52 -21.45
CA VAL A 136 12.33 -15.16 -21.13
C VAL A 136 11.80 -14.20 -22.20
N ARG A 137 10.98 -13.23 -21.80
CA ARG A 137 10.33 -12.25 -22.68
C ARG A 137 11.16 -10.99 -22.82
N THR A 138 11.56 -10.39 -21.70
CA THR A 138 12.45 -9.24 -21.65
C THR A 138 13.75 -9.62 -20.94
N PHE A 139 14.78 -8.80 -21.10
CA PHE A 139 16.13 -9.04 -20.58
C PHE A 139 16.61 -7.76 -19.89
N PRO A 140 17.52 -7.87 -18.91
CA PRO A 140 17.96 -6.72 -18.17
C PRO A 140 18.70 -5.74 -19.08
N ARG A 141 18.37 -4.45 -19.01
CA ARG A 141 18.87 -3.43 -19.95
C ARG A 141 20.29 -2.98 -19.63
N ASP A 142 20.57 -2.72 -18.37
CA ASP A 142 21.83 -2.13 -17.90
C ASP A 142 22.63 -3.12 -17.02
N SER A 143 22.68 -4.39 -17.44
CA SER A 143 23.38 -5.46 -16.74
C SER A 143 24.60 -5.98 -17.52
N PRO A 144 25.68 -6.40 -16.83
CA PRO A 144 26.79 -7.12 -17.45
C PRO A 144 26.39 -8.53 -17.96
N LEU A 145 25.19 -9.02 -17.63
CA LEU A 145 24.73 -10.36 -18.01
C LEU A 145 24.19 -10.38 -19.45
N GLY A 146 24.86 -11.11 -20.32
CA GLY A 146 24.36 -11.40 -21.67
C GLY A 146 23.09 -12.24 -21.67
N ARG A 147 22.29 -12.15 -22.74
CA ARG A 147 21.00 -12.86 -22.87
C ARG A 147 21.12 -14.38 -22.68
N ASP A 148 22.17 -14.99 -23.21
CA ASP A 148 22.38 -16.43 -23.08
C ASP A 148 22.77 -16.82 -21.65
N THR A 149 23.51 -15.95 -20.95
CA THR A 149 23.79 -16.12 -19.51
C THR A 149 22.48 -16.06 -18.73
N VAL A 150 21.63 -15.05 -18.96
CA VAL A 150 20.32 -14.94 -18.30
C VAL A 150 19.49 -16.20 -18.53
N ARG A 151 19.33 -16.66 -19.79
CA ARG A 151 18.60 -17.90 -20.09
C ARG A 151 19.19 -19.12 -19.37
N ALA A 152 20.51 -19.25 -19.34
CA ALA A 152 21.17 -20.34 -18.64
C ALA A 152 20.90 -20.30 -17.13
N LEU A 153 20.95 -19.12 -16.51
CA LEU A 153 20.64 -18.96 -15.09
C LEU A 153 19.17 -19.31 -14.79
N MET A 154 18.23 -18.89 -15.62
CA MET A 154 16.81 -19.25 -15.49
C MET A 154 16.61 -20.77 -15.61
N HIS A 155 17.25 -21.39 -16.61
CA HIS A 155 17.23 -22.84 -16.78
C HIS A 155 17.76 -23.56 -15.53
N TYR A 156 18.92 -23.18 -15.01
CA TYR A 156 19.49 -23.83 -13.84
C TYR A 156 18.67 -23.56 -12.57
N ALA A 157 18.07 -22.38 -12.42
CA ALA A 157 17.23 -22.08 -11.27
C ALA A 157 15.95 -22.94 -11.27
N LEU A 158 15.31 -23.14 -12.42
CA LEU A 158 14.21 -24.10 -12.58
C LEU A 158 14.68 -25.55 -12.36
N LYS A 159 15.89 -25.87 -12.83
CA LYS A 159 16.50 -27.19 -12.70
C LYS A 159 16.62 -27.61 -11.22
N VAL A 160 17.04 -26.70 -10.34
CA VAL A 160 17.15 -26.92 -8.89
C VAL A 160 15.86 -27.52 -8.30
N TRP A 161 14.70 -27.05 -8.74
CA TRP A 161 13.40 -27.58 -8.31
C TRP A 161 13.03 -28.89 -9.01
N SER A 162 13.28 -29.02 -10.31
CA SER A 162 12.98 -30.25 -11.07
C SER A 162 13.84 -31.45 -10.68
N ASP A 163 15.08 -31.23 -10.20
CA ASP A 163 15.96 -32.33 -9.79
C ASP A 163 15.40 -33.12 -8.60
N LEU A 164 14.60 -32.47 -7.76
CA LEU A 164 14.04 -33.05 -6.54
C LEU A 164 12.58 -33.47 -6.67
N THR A 165 11.89 -33.00 -7.70
CA THR A 165 10.44 -33.18 -7.88
C THR A 165 10.10 -33.85 -9.20
N PRO A 166 8.89 -34.39 -9.36
CA PRO A 166 8.41 -34.86 -10.67
C PRO A 166 8.12 -33.76 -11.70
N LEU A 167 8.37 -32.48 -11.38
CA LEU A 167 8.20 -31.38 -12.33
C LEU A 167 9.29 -31.42 -13.41
N ASN A 168 8.94 -31.02 -14.63
CA ASN A 168 9.84 -30.86 -15.76
C ASN A 168 9.61 -29.50 -16.40
N PHE A 169 10.70 -28.76 -16.63
CA PHE A 169 10.66 -27.45 -17.25
C PHE A 169 11.29 -27.51 -18.64
N HIS A 170 10.65 -26.89 -19.62
CA HIS A 170 11.16 -26.80 -20.99
C HIS A 170 10.98 -25.39 -21.55
N GLU A 171 12.03 -24.84 -22.16
CA GLU A 171 11.96 -23.51 -22.77
C GLU A 171 11.18 -23.57 -24.08
N VAL A 172 10.34 -22.57 -24.33
CA VAL A 172 9.58 -22.45 -25.58
C VAL A 172 9.85 -21.13 -26.30
N ALA A 173 9.92 -21.18 -27.63
CA ALA A 173 10.11 -19.99 -28.47
C ALA A 173 8.80 -19.23 -28.76
N GLY A 174 7.64 -19.87 -28.56
CA GLY A 174 6.31 -19.33 -28.87
C GLY A 174 5.84 -18.23 -27.91
N SER A 175 4.65 -17.66 -28.18
CA SER A 175 4.13 -16.53 -27.41
C SER A 175 3.53 -16.91 -26.05
N ALA A 176 3.05 -18.13 -25.88
CA ALA A 176 2.44 -18.62 -24.64
C ALA A 176 3.35 -19.66 -23.96
N ALA A 177 3.65 -19.42 -22.68
CA ALA A 177 4.35 -20.34 -21.78
C ALA A 177 3.64 -20.34 -20.43
N ASP A 178 3.85 -21.39 -19.64
CA ASP A 178 3.25 -21.51 -18.30
C ASP A 178 3.95 -20.62 -17.26
N ILE A 179 5.22 -20.28 -17.51
CA ILE A 179 6.01 -19.35 -16.70
C ILE A 179 6.64 -18.34 -17.64
N GLN A 180 6.15 -17.10 -17.62
CA GLN A 180 6.76 -16.00 -18.37
C GLN A 180 7.70 -15.22 -17.45
N ILE A 181 8.92 -14.96 -17.94
CA ILE A 181 9.96 -14.25 -17.20
C ILE A 181 10.17 -12.88 -17.84
N ASP A 182 9.92 -11.83 -17.07
CA ASP A 182 10.06 -10.44 -17.51
C ASP A 182 10.95 -9.65 -16.53
N PHE A 183 11.83 -8.82 -17.07
CA PHE A 183 12.54 -7.74 -16.39
C PHE A 183 11.77 -6.44 -16.64
N SER A 184 11.27 -5.82 -15.57
CA SER A 184 10.38 -4.66 -15.58
C SER A 184 10.84 -3.63 -14.54
N THR A 185 10.44 -2.37 -14.69
CA THR A 185 10.73 -1.32 -13.70
C THR A 185 9.44 -0.74 -13.14
N ALA A 186 9.50 -0.21 -11.92
CA ALA A 186 8.41 0.51 -11.26
C ALA A 186 7.03 -0.19 -11.41
N ASP A 187 5.98 0.55 -11.76
CA ASP A 187 4.67 -0.02 -12.06
C ASP A 187 4.66 -0.72 -13.42
N HIS A 188 4.35 -2.01 -13.41
CA HIS A 188 4.29 -2.89 -14.57
C HIS A 188 2.95 -3.65 -14.65
N ASN A 189 1.88 -2.99 -14.19
CA ASN A 189 0.47 -3.37 -14.40
C ASN A 189 -0.01 -4.66 -13.72
N ASP A 190 0.64 -5.11 -12.65
CA ASP A 190 0.32 -6.37 -11.97
C ASP A 190 -0.02 -6.23 -10.47
N ARG A 191 -0.08 -4.98 -9.98
CA ARG A 191 -0.32 -4.55 -8.59
C ARG A 191 0.85 -4.73 -7.62
N TYR A 192 2.03 -5.14 -8.11
CA TYR A 192 3.25 -5.26 -7.32
C TYR A 192 4.35 -4.37 -7.92
N PRO A 193 4.25 -3.04 -7.80
CA PRO A 193 5.24 -2.15 -8.36
C PRO A 193 6.61 -2.35 -7.67
N PHE A 194 7.67 -2.24 -8.46
CA PHE A 194 9.03 -2.15 -7.95
C PHE A 194 9.34 -0.75 -7.43
N ASP A 195 10.32 -0.63 -6.54
CA ASP A 195 10.71 0.60 -5.84
C ASP A 195 12.14 1.05 -6.16
N GLY A 196 12.79 0.41 -7.14
CA GLY A 196 14.13 0.72 -7.56
C GLY A 196 15.20 0.00 -6.72
N PRO A 197 16.47 0.43 -6.81
CA PRO A 197 17.59 -0.40 -6.35
C PRO A 197 17.58 -0.74 -4.86
N GLY A 198 17.77 -2.02 -4.54
CA GLY A 198 17.95 -2.58 -3.21
C GLY A 198 16.68 -2.78 -2.37
N GLY A 199 15.50 -2.46 -2.91
CA GLY A 199 14.23 -2.63 -2.23
C GLY A 199 13.59 -3.99 -2.53
N ALA A 200 12.53 -3.96 -3.31
CA ALA A 200 11.77 -5.10 -3.76
C ALA A 200 12.36 -5.62 -5.10
N VAL A 201 13.11 -6.72 -5.03
CA VAL A 201 14.01 -7.12 -6.13
C VAL A 201 13.33 -7.95 -7.22
N ALA A 202 12.26 -8.67 -6.86
CA ALA A 202 11.52 -9.55 -7.73
C ALA A 202 10.23 -10.05 -7.06
N HIS A 203 9.33 -10.63 -7.85
CA HIS A 203 8.22 -11.45 -7.37
C HIS A 203 7.78 -12.45 -8.43
N ALA A 204 7.11 -13.52 -8.00
CA ALA A 204 6.42 -14.45 -8.89
C ALA A 204 4.98 -14.77 -8.43
N PHE A 205 4.09 -14.96 -9.40
CA PHE A 205 2.73 -15.37 -9.13
C PHE A 205 2.66 -16.87 -8.83
N PHE A 206 1.86 -17.22 -7.82
CA PHE A 206 1.60 -18.61 -7.46
C PHE A 206 0.91 -19.39 -8.58
N PRO A 207 0.99 -20.74 -8.60
CA PRO A 207 0.25 -21.58 -9.52
C PRO A 207 -1.27 -21.31 -9.46
N GLY A 208 -1.96 -21.40 -10.60
CA GLY A 208 -3.41 -21.24 -10.68
C GLY A 208 -3.93 -21.23 -12.11
N ASP A 209 -5.24 -21.01 -12.26
CA ASP A 209 -5.92 -21.04 -13.57
C ASP A 209 -5.98 -19.66 -14.26
N HIS A 210 -5.31 -18.65 -13.71
CA HIS A 210 -5.26 -17.30 -14.25
C HIS A 210 -4.06 -17.12 -15.17
N HIS A 211 -4.18 -16.20 -16.13
CA HIS A 211 -3.20 -16.01 -17.21
C HIS A 211 -1.80 -15.55 -16.75
N THR A 212 -1.67 -15.02 -15.53
CA THR A 212 -0.37 -14.64 -14.95
C THR A 212 0.19 -15.69 -13.99
N ALA A 213 -0.47 -16.85 -13.83
CA ALA A 213 -0.02 -17.87 -12.90
C ALA A 213 1.38 -18.37 -13.27
N GLY A 214 2.31 -18.37 -12.32
CA GLY A 214 3.71 -18.73 -12.56
C GLY A 214 4.57 -17.62 -13.15
N ASP A 215 3.98 -16.54 -13.69
CA ASP A 215 4.75 -15.43 -14.24
C ASP A 215 5.66 -14.83 -13.16
N THR A 216 6.89 -14.55 -13.55
CA THR A 216 7.98 -14.14 -12.66
C THR A 216 8.59 -12.85 -13.17
N HIS A 217 8.58 -11.82 -12.33
CA HIS A 217 9.07 -10.49 -12.65
C HIS A 217 10.30 -10.16 -11.82
N PHE A 218 11.33 -9.61 -12.47
CA PHE A 218 12.56 -9.14 -11.85
C PHE A 218 12.65 -7.61 -12.02
N ASP A 219 13.06 -6.89 -10.98
CA ASP A 219 13.24 -5.44 -11.06
C ASP A 219 14.47 -5.12 -11.93
N ASP A 220 14.25 -4.49 -13.08
CA ASP A 220 15.30 -4.12 -14.03
C ASP A 220 16.14 -2.92 -13.55
N ASP A 221 15.73 -2.24 -12.47
CA ASP A 221 16.55 -1.23 -11.80
C ASP A 221 17.64 -1.84 -10.89
N GLU A 222 17.60 -3.15 -10.64
CA GLU A 222 18.62 -3.84 -9.86
C GLU A 222 19.90 -4.11 -10.65
N ALA A 223 21.04 -4.03 -9.95
CA ALA A 223 22.33 -4.37 -10.51
C ALA A 223 22.52 -5.90 -10.62
N TRP A 224 21.85 -6.53 -11.58
CA TRP A 224 21.91 -7.97 -11.80
C TRP A 224 23.31 -8.44 -12.17
N THR A 225 23.84 -9.36 -11.37
CA THR A 225 25.16 -9.96 -11.52
C THR A 225 25.09 -11.48 -11.37
N PHE A 226 26.19 -12.13 -11.70
CA PHE A 226 26.39 -13.55 -11.46
C PHE A 226 27.85 -13.78 -11.13
N ARG A 227 28.12 -14.43 -9.99
CA ARG A 227 29.50 -14.66 -9.49
C ARG A 227 30.36 -13.38 -9.43
N SER A 228 29.73 -12.23 -9.18
CA SER A 228 30.48 -11.00 -8.93
C SER A 228 31.03 -11.01 -7.51
N SER A 229 32.23 -10.45 -7.34
CA SER A 229 32.81 -10.14 -6.02
C SER A 229 32.25 -8.82 -5.44
N ASP A 230 31.45 -8.08 -6.21
CA ASP A 230 30.92 -6.79 -5.80
C ASP A 230 29.83 -6.97 -4.74
N ALA A 231 30.06 -6.40 -3.56
CA ALA A 231 29.13 -6.47 -2.43
C ALA A 231 27.77 -5.78 -2.69
N HIS A 232 27.65 -5.01 -3.78
CA HIS A 232 26.46 -4.24 -4.13
C HIS A 232 25.68 -4.85 -5.32
N GLY A 233 26.13 -5.98 -5.89
CA GLY A 233 25.44 -6.67 -6.98
C GLY A 233 24.36 -7.63 -6.47
N MET A 234 23.28 -7.77 -7.23
CA MET A 234 22.19 -8.72 -6.97
C MET A 234 22.43 -10.01 -7.76
N ASP A 235 22.57 -11.16 -7.10
CA ASP A 235 22.82 -12.43 -7.78
C ASP A 235 21.53 -12.97 -8.40
N LEU A 236 21.46 -12.90 -9.73
CA LEU A 236 20.25 -13.26 -10.47
C LEU A 236 19.86 -14.72 -10.26
N PHE A 237 20.84 -15.61 -10.06
CA PHE A 237 20.58 -17.03 -9.83
C PHE A 237 19.90 -17.25 -8.47
N ALA A 238 20.44 -16.68 -7.40
CA ALA A 238 19.87 -16.77 -6.06
C ALA A 238 18.41 -16.27 -6.04
N VAL A 239 18.15 -15.09 -6.62
CA VAL A 239 16.80 -14.53 -6.69
C VAL A 239 15.89 -15.39 -7.56
N ALA A 240 16.34 -15.85 -8.74
CA ALA A 240 15.53 -16.71 -9.60
C ALA A 240 15.14 -18.05 -8.94
N VAL A 241 16.03 -18.67 -8.14
CA VAL A 241 15.68 -19.89 -7.41
C VAL A 241 14.55 -19.61 -6.41
N HIS A 242 14.62 -18.48 -5.69
CA HIS A 242 13.56 -18.05 -4.76
C HIS A 242 12.23 -17.83 -5.49
N GLU A 243 12.23 -17.01 -6.53
CA GLU A 243 10.99 -16.67 -7.25
C GLU A 243 10.35 -17.87 -7.94
N PHE A 244 11.15 -18.78 -8.50
CA PHE A 244 10.60 -20.02 -9.04
C PHE A 244 10.02 -20.94 -7.96
N GLY A 245 10.47 -20.82 -6.72
CA GLY A 245 9.79 -21.44 -5.58
C GLY A 245 8.35 -20.95 -5.42
N HIS A 246 8.11 -19.65 -5.57
CA HIS A 246 6.75 -19.09 -5.61
C HIS A 246 5.98 -19.54 -6.84
N ALA A 247 6.60 -19.51 -8.02
CA ALA A 247 5.98 -19.96 -9.28
C ALA A 247 5.55 -21.44 -9.24
N ILE A 248 6.12 -22.25 -8.35
CA ILE A 248 5.70 -23.64 -8.11
C ILE A 248 4.89 -23.83 -6.82
N GLY A 249 4.56 -22.78 -6.06
CA GLY A 249 3.59 -22.87 -4.96
C GLY A 249 4.16 -22.78 -3.55
N LEU A 250 5.45 -22.50 -3.36
CA LEU A 250 6.05 -22.32 -2.04
C LEU A 250 5.84 -20.89 -1.56
N SER A 251 5.41 -20.73 -0.29
CA SER A 251 5.34 -19.42 0.37
C SER A 251 6.64 -19.08 1.09
N HIS A 252 6.81 -17.82 1.50
CA HIS A 252 7.88 -17.43 2.41
C HIS A 252 7.90 -18.27 3.70
N VAL A 253 9.09 -18.42 4.28
CA VAL A 253 9.30 -19.03 5.59
C VAL A 253 10.25 -18.22 6.47
N ALA A 254 9.97 -18.27 7.78
CA ALA A 254 10.80 -17.70 8.83
C ALA A 254 12.00 -18.61 9.16
N ALA A 255 12.82 -18.96 8.16
CA ALA A 255 13.99 -19.82 8.35
C ALA A 255 15.22 -19.18 7.70
N THR A 256 16.22 -18.82 8.50
CA THR A 256 17.42 -18.05 8.10
C THR A 256 18.33 -18.72 7.08
N ARG A 257 18.11 -20.00 6.79
CA ARG A 257 18.87 -20.77 5.79
C ARG A 257 18.03 -21.24 4.63
N SER A 258 16.74 -20.91 4.60
CA SER A 258 15.85 -21.28 3.50
C SER A 258 16.08 -20.33 2.35
N ILE A 259 16.06 -20.86 1.12
CA ILE A 259 16.05 -20.01 -0.07
C ILE A 259 14.75 -19.22 -0.17
N MET A 260 13.66 -19.73 0.40
CA MET A 260 12.35 -19.08 0.50
C MET A 260 12.24 -18.11 1.70
N GLN A 261 13.37 -17.71 2.32
CA GLN A 261 13.36 -16.55 3.21
C GLN A 261 13.19 -15.28 2.37
N PRO A 262 12.32 -14.34 2.75
CA PRO A 262 12.03 -13.15 1.92
C PRO A 262 13.24 -12.25 1.68
N TYR A 263 14.16 -12.16 2.65
CA TYR A 263 15.31 -11.28 2.60
C TYR A 263 16.46 -11.92 1.81
N TYR A 264 17.05 -11.14 0.90
CA TYR A 264 18.19 -11.56 0.10
C TYR A 264 19.40 -11.87 0.98
N GLN A 265 19.95 -13.08 0.82
CA GLN A 265 21.09 -13.59 1.60
C GLN A 265 22.43 -13.52 0.86
N GLY A 266 22.45 -12.96 -0.35
CA GLY A 266 23.64 -12.96 -1.19
C GLY A 266 23.69 -14.13 -2.20
N PRO A 267 24.79 -14.22 -2.97
CA PRO A 267 24.99 -15.28 -3.96
C PRO A 267 25.04 -16.67 -3.33
N VAL A 268 24.40 -17.64 -3.95
CA VAL A 268 24.34 -19.03 -3.46
C VAL A 268 25.40 -19.95 -4.08
N GLY A 269 26.33 -19.39 -4.85
CA GLY A 269 27.47 -20.11 -5.42
C GLY A 269 27.21 -20.65 -6.83
N ASP A 270 27.76 -21.83 -7.12
CA ASP A 270 27.72 -22.42 -8.46
C ASP A 270 26.37 -23.09 -8.76
N PRO A 271 25.62 -22.67 -9.80
CA PRO A 271 24.33 -23.27 -10.17
C PRO A 271 24.35 -24.78 -10.38
N LEU A 272 25.50 -25.34 -10.81
CA LEU A 272 25.64 -26.78 -11.03
C LEU A 272 25.83 -27.60 -9.75
N ARG A 273 26.20 -26.93 -8.65
CA ARG A 273 26.48 -27.57 -7.35
C ARG A 273 25.53 -27.11 -6.26
N TYR A 274 24.71 -26.10 -6.54
CA TYR A 274 23.76 -25.59 -5.60
C TYR A 274 22.71 -26.65 -5.25
N GLY A 275 22.56 -26.89 -3.96
CA GLY A 275 21.57 -27.82 -3.42
C GLY A 275 20.63 -27.08 -2.49
N LEU A 276 19.33 -27.37 -2.60
CA LEU A 276 18.33 -26.74 -1.76
C LEU A 276 18.55 -27.08 -0.28
N PRO A 277 18.42 -26.08 0.62
CA PRO A 277 18.39 -26.29 2.06
C PRO A 277 17.33 -27.33 2.45
N TYR A 278 17.56 -28.04 3.56
CA TYR A 278 16.67 -29.13 4.01
C TYR A 278 15.20 -28.71 4.10
N GLU A 279 14.93 -27.53 4.67
CA GLU A 279 13.58 -26.99 4.82
C GLU A 279 12.85 -26.85 3.48
N ASP A 280 13.54 -26.36 2.44
CA ASP A 280 12.95 -26.15 1.11
C ASP A 280 12.67 -27.48 0.39
N ARG A 281 13.56 -28.46 0.56
CA ARG A 281 13.40 -29.81 0.00
C ARG A 281 12.16 -30.50 0.56
N VAL A 282 12.00 -30.47 1.88
CA VAL A 282 10.84 -31.10 2.54
C VAL A 282 9.54 -30.47 2.07
N ARG A 283 9.48 -29.13 1.98
CA ARG A 283 8.27 -28.41 1.57
C ARG A 283 7.92 -28.68 0.11
N VAL A 284 8.89 -28.70 -0.80
CA VAL A 284 8.59 -28.99 -2.20
C VAL A 284 8.17 -30.45 -2.42
N TRP A 285 8.73 -31.40 -1.66
CA TRP A 285 8.29 -32.79 -1.66
C TRP A 285 6.87 -32.96 -1.14
N GLN A 286 6.45 -32.18 -0.15
CA GLN A 286 5.06 -32.19 0.33
C GLN A 286 4.07 -31.74 -0.76
N LEU A 287 4.49 -30.86 -1.68
CA LEU A 287 3.63 -30.38 -2.77
C LEU A 287 3.57 -31.35 -3.96
N TYR A 288 4.73 -31.84 -4.40
CA TYR A 288 4.87 -32.56 -5.67
C TYR A 288 5.33 -34.01 -5.54
N GLY A 289 5.68 -34.46 -4.33
CA GLY A 289 6.34 -35.73 -4.11
C GLY A 289 7.83 -35.71 -4.48
N VAL A 290 8.47 -36.86 -4.35
CA VAL A 290 9.89 -37.06 -4.68
C VAL A 290 9.99 -37.60 -6.10
N ARG A 291 10.99 -37.15 -6.87
CA ARG A 291 11.33 -37.78 -8.14
C ARG A 291 11.79 -39.24 -7.88
N GLU A 292 11.34 -40.19 -8.69
CA GLU A 292 11.67 -41.62 -8.50
C GLU A 292 13.18 -41.87 -8.40
N SER A 293 13.99 -41.15 -9.18
CA SER A 293 15.45 -41.23 -9.15
C SER A 293 16.11 -40.73 -7.86
N VAL A 294 15.36 -40.11 -6.95
CA VAL A 294 15.83 -39.52 -5.68
C VAL A 294 15.19 -40.19 -4.47
N SER A 295 14.27 -41.15 -4.67
CA SER A 295 13.56 -41.84 -3.59
C SER A 295 14.50 -42.80 -2.84
N PRO A 296 14.64 -42.69 -1.50
CA PRO A 296 15.46 -43.62 -0.70
C PRO A 296 14.91 -45.05 -0.68
N THR A 297 13.66 -45.24 -1.12
CA THR A 297 12.88 -46.48 -1.00
C THR A 297 12.65 -47.22 -2.32
N ALA A 298 13.33 -46.86 -3.40
CA ALA A 298 13.20 -47.59 -4.67
C ALA A 298 13.88 -48.97 -4.57
N GLN A 299 13.12 -50.01 -4.21
CA GLN A 299 13.36 -51.37 -4.69
C GLN A 299 12.49 -51.64 -5.93
N PRO A 300 12.97 -52.43 -6.91
CA PRO A 300 12.27 -52.62 -8.17
C PRO A 300 11.20 -53.72 -8.12
N ASP A 301 10.13 -53.44 -8.87
CA ASP A 301 9.19 -54.34 -9.56
C ASP A 301 8.23 -55.25 -8.76
N THR A 302 6.92 -55.00 -8.93
CA THR A 302 5.95 -55.99 -9.48
C THR A 302 4.64 -55.30 -9.92
N PRO A 303 3.94 -55.75 -10.99
CA PRO A 303 2.83 -55.01 -11.58
C PRO A 303 1.43 -55.52 -11.18
N GLU A 304 0.43 -54.68 -11.49
CA GLU A 304 -0.97 -55.00 -11.89
C GLU A 304 -2.12 -54.84 -10.85
N PRO A 305 -3.41 -54.76 -11.28
CA PRO A 305 -4.18 -53.51 -11.44
C PRO A 305 -5.56 -53.52 -10.71
N GLU A 306 -6.28 -52.39 -10.67
CA GLU A 306 -7.76 -52.33 -10.88
C GLU A 306 -8.31 -50.88 -10.82
N GLU A 307 -9.28 -50.61 -11.69
CA GLU A 307 -10.12 -49.40 -11.82
C GLU A 307 -11.59 -49.77 -11.43
N PRO A 308 -12.60 -48.88 -11.42
CA PRO A 308 -12.91 -47.67 -10.65
C PRO A 308 -14.15 -47.87 -9.71
N PRO A 309 -14.72 -46.81 -9.09
CA PRO A 309 -16.01 -46.34 -9.63
C PRO A 309 -16.17 -44.81 -9.72
N LEU A 310 -17.08 -44.42 -10.61
CA LEU A 310 -17.40 -43.08 -11.08
C LEU A 310 -18.48 -42.33 -10.25
N LEU A 311 -18.41 -40.98 -10.33
CA LEU A 311 -19.44 -39.93 -10.10
C LEU A 311 -19.80 -39.52 -8.64
N PRO A 312 -20.21 -38.24 -8.36
CA PRO A 312 -20.87 -37.27 -9.26
C PRO A 312 -20.25 -35.86 -9.36
N GLU A 313 -20.50 -35.18 -10.49
CA GLU A 313 -20.27 -33.74 -10.67
C GLU A 313 -21.28 -32.88 -9.88
N PRO A 314 -20.83 -31.77 -9.26
CA PRO A 314 -21.72 -30.69 -8.81
C PRO A 314 -21.40 -29.36 -9.53
N PRO A 315 -22.34 -28.41 -9.54
CA PRO A 315 -23.06 -27.97 -10.73
C PRO A 315 -22.45 -26.75 -11.42
N ASP A 316 -22.79 -26.60 -12.71
CA ASP A 316 -22.84 -25.30 -13.35
C ASP A 316 -23.70 -24.36 -12.51
N ASP A 317 -23.09 -23.29 -11.97
CA ASP A 317 -23.85 -22.11 -11.62
C ASP A 317 -23.25 -20.88 -12.29
N ARG A 318 -23.92 -20.51 -13.38
CA ARG A 318 -23.85 -19.21 -14.00
C ARG A 318 -24.25 -18.16 -12.96
N SER A 319 -23.36 -17.21 -12.70
CA SER A 319 -23.79 -15.86 -12.34
C SER A 319 -23.04 -14.81 -13.15
N SER A 320 -23.40 -14.70 -14.42
CA SER A 320 -23.28 -13.45 -15.18
C SER A 320 -24.38 -12.51 -14.68
N SER A 321 -24.13 -11.79 -13.58
CA SER A 321 -25.00 -10.68 -13.19
C SER A 321 -24.67 -9.45 -14.05
N PRO A 322 -25.64 -8.81 -14.72
CA PRO A 322 -25.42 -7.59 -15.47
C PRO A 322 -25.07 -6.41 -14.52
N PRO A 323 -24.44 -5.33 -15.02
CA PRO A 323 -24.14 -4.15 -14.22
C PRO A 323 -25.44 -3.57 -13.65
N ARG A 324 -25.49 -3.41 -12.32
CA ARG A 324 -26.65 -2.87 -11.60
C ARG A 324 -26.84 -1.41 -12.02
N LYS A 325 -28.04 -1.06 -12.50
CA LYS A 325 -28.39 0.27 -13.07
C LYS A 325 -28.36 1.43 -12.05
N ASP A 326 -28.23 1.15 -10.75
CA ASP A 326 -28.41 2.13 -9.66
C ASP A 326 -27.09 2.53 -8.96
N VAL A 327 -25.95 2.44 -9.64
CA VAL A 327 -24.65 2.85 -9.09
C VAL A 327 -24.29 4.24 -9.64
N PRO A 328 -24.10 5.26 -8.77
CA PRO A 328 -23.74 6.60 -9.22
C PRO A 328 -22.39 6.59 -9.93
N HIS A 329 -22.27 7.38 -10.99
CA HIS A 329 -21.05 7.46 -11.78
C HIS A 329 -20.11 8.53 -11.20
N ARG A 330 -18.88 8.15 -10.84
CA ARG A 330 -17.91 9.04 -10.15
C ARG A 330 -17.62 10.34 -10.89
N CYS A 331 -17.66 10.34 -12.23
CA CYS A 331 -17.29 11.52 -13.04
C CYS A 331 -18.44 12.52 -13.26
N SER A 332 -19.67 12.19 -12.87
CA SER A 332 -20.85 13.03 -13.08
C SER A 332 -21.63 13.29 -11.79
N ALA A 333 -21.07 12.90 -10.65
CA ALA A 333 -21.69 13.05 -9.35
C ALA A 333 -21.21 14.33 -8.64
N HIS A 334 -22.15 15.10 -8.10
CA HIS A 334 -21.90 15.94 -6.93
C HIS A 334 -21.91 15.04 -5.69
N PHE A 335 -21.15 15.36 -4.65
CA PHE A 335 -20.99 14.53 -3.46
C PHE A 335 -21.84 15.06 -2.31
N ASP A 336 -22.41 14.14 -1.52
CA ASP A 336 -23.24 14.52 -0.37
C ASP A 336 -22.37 14.83 0.85
N ALA A 337 -21.17 14.25 0.94
CA ALA A 337 -20.15 14.62 1.90
C ALA A 337 -18.76 14.25 1.36
N VAL A 338 -17.76 15.03 1.74
CA VAL A 338 -16.35 14.75 1.46
C VAL A 338 -15.56 14.97 2.74
N ALA A 339 -14.75 13.99 3.14
CA ALA A 339 -14.01 14.06 4.39
C ALA A 339 -12.61 13.47 4.23
N GLN A 340 -11.64 14.12 4.88
CA GLN A 340 -10.39 13.44 5.21
C GLN A 340 -10.61 12.62 6.47
N ILE A 341 -10.34 11.32 6.35
CA ILE A 341 -10.39 10.40 7.48
C ILE A 341 -9.04 9.66 7.46
N ARG A 342 -8.23 9.90 8.49
CA ARG A 342 -6.97 9.17 8.73
C ARG A 342 -5.94 9.32 7.59
N GLY A 343 -6.08 10.43 6.86
CA GLY A 343 -5.26 10.82 5.71
C GLY A 343 -5.77 10.33 4.36
N GLU A 344 -6.83 9.52 4.31
CA GLU A 344 -7.51 9.17 3.06
C GLU A 344 -8.66 10.15 2.79
N ALA A 345 -9.01 10.40 1.53
CA ALA A 345 -10.19 11.19 1.16
C ALA A 345 -11.35 10.24 0.88
N PHE A 346 -12.50 10.51 1.50
CA PHE A 346 -13.74 9.80 1.26
C PHE A 346 -14.74 10.72 0.58
N PHE A 347 -15.29 10.28 -0.55
CA PHE A 347 -16.30 10.97 -1.34
C PHE A 347 -17.61 10.19 -1.28
N PHE A 348 -18.57 10.66 -0.48
CA PHE A 348 -19.85 9.99 -0.25
C PHE A 348 -20.90 10.44 -1.26
N LYS A 349 -21.65 9.48 -1.83
CA LYS A 349 -22.80 9.73 -2.69
C LYS A 349 -23.88 8.67 -2.51
N GLY A 350 -25.04 9.09 -2.02
CA GLY A 350 -26.12 8.21 -1.64
C GLY A 350 -25.63 7.17 -0.61
N LYS A 351 -26.03 5.92 -0.82
CA LYS A 351 -25.57 4.76 -0.04
C LYS A 351 -24.14 4.29 -0.37
N TYR A 352 -23.41 5.05 -1.18
CA TYR A 352 -22.11 4.66 -1.73
C TYR A 352 -21.01 5.67 -1.38
N PHE A 353 -19.75 5.25 -1.50
CA PHE A 353 -18.63 6.17 -1.44
C PHE A 353 -17.44 5.68 -2.29
N TRP A 354 -16.58 6.63 -2.67
CA TRP A 354 -15.24 6.37 -3.20
C TRP A 354 -14.19 6.81 -2.21
N ARG A 355 -13.02 6.21 -2.30
CA ARG A 355 -11.90 6.47 -1.40
C ARG A 355 -10.62 6.65 -2.19
N LEU A 356 -9.81 7.63 -1.78
CA LEU A 356 -8.50 7.88 -2.30
C LEU A 356 -7.44 7.80 -1.20
N THR A 357 -6.27 7.30 -1.55
CA THR A 357 -5.10 7.31 -0.68
C THR A 357 -4.59 8.75 -0.43
N ARG A 358 -3.62 8.90 0.48
CA ARG A 358 -2.94 10.19 0.74
C ARG A 358 -2.34 10.84 -0.50
N ASP A 359 -1.88 10.01 -1.45
CA ASP A 359 -1.31 10.47 -2.73
C ASP A 359 -2.38 10.75 -3.79
N ARG A 360 -3.67 10.73 -3.40
CA ARG A 360 -4.85 10.92 -4.26
C ARG A 360 -5.03 9.81 -5.30
N HIS A 361 -4.54 8.61 -5.04
CA HIS A 361 -4.82 7.45 -5.87
C HIS A 361 -6.17 6.84 -5.49
N LEU A 362 -7.05 6.68 -6.47
CA LEU A 362 -8.36 6.08 -6.27
C LEU A 362 -8.21 4.58 -5.97
N VAL A 363 -8.70 4.13 -4.81
CA VAL A 363 -8.57 2.74 -4.36
C VAL A 363 -9.37 1.77 -5.23
N SER A 364 -10.53 2.22 -5.74
CA SER A 364 -11.38 1.44 -6.63
C SER A 364 -12.18 2.35 -7.55
N LEU A 365 -12.30 1.97 -8.83
CA LEU A 365 -13.16 2.64 -9.79
C LEU A 365 -14.66 2.44 -9.49
N GLN A 366 -15.00 1.33 -8.84
CA GLN A 366 -16.35 1.02 -8.37
C GLN A 366 -16.55 1.52 -6.93
N PRO A 367 -17.69 2.16 -6.61
CA PRO A 367 -17.92 2.62 -5.26
C PRO A 367 -18.23 1.47 -4.28
N ALA A 368 -17.84 1.64 -3.03
CA ALA A 368 -18.22 0.76 -1.94
C ALA A 368 -19.53 1.22 -1.28
N GLN A 369 -20.22 0.33 -0.56
CA GLN A 369 -21.46 0.67 0.15
C GLN A 369 -21.17 1.16 1.57
N VAL A 370 -21.79 2.29 1.94
CA VAL A 370 -21.58 2.97 3.22
C VAL A 370 -21.90 2.05 4.41
N HIS A 371 -23.02 1.32 4.41
CA HIS A 371 -23.42 0.47 5.54
C HIS A 371 -22.57 -0.80 5.73
N ARG A 372 -21.87 -1.25 4.68
CA ARG A 372 -20.96 -2.40 4.79
C ARG A 372 -19.66 -1.97 5.47
N PHE A 373 -19.24 -0.74 5.17
CA PHE A 373 -18.13 -0.07 5.84
C PHE A 373 -18.51 0.30 7.28
N TRP A 374 -19.33 1.32 7.43
CA TRP A 374 -19.62 1.96 8.70
C TRP A 374 -20.68 1.16 9.47
N ARG A 375 -20.21 0.25 10.34
CA ARG A 375 -21.04 -0.66 11.12
C ARG A 375 -21.79 0.09 12.20
N GLY A 376 -23.12 0.00 12.14
CA GLY A 376 -24.03 0.68 13.07
C GLY A 376 -24.73 1.90 12.49
N LEU A 377 -24.43 2.29 11.24
CA LEU A 377 -25.34 3.13 10.48
C LEU A 377 -26.62 2.36 10.12
N PRO A 378 -27.77 3.05 9.98
CA PRO A 378 -29.02 2.41 9.54
C PRO A 378 -28.86 1.66 8.22
N LEU A 379 -29.41 0.44 8.12
CA LEU A 379 -29.36 -0.38 6.90
C LEU A 379 -30.03 0.28 5.68
N HIS A 380 -30.97 1.20 5.95
CA HIS A 380 -31.71 1.98 4.96
C HIS A 380 -31.20 3.43 4.85
N LEU A 381 -29.92 3.67 5.16
CA LEU A 381 -29.33 5.00 5.02
C LEU A 381 -29.21 5.36 3.52
N ASP A 382 -29.99 6.34 3.09
CA ASP A 382 -30.02 6.77 1.68
C ASP A 382 -28.85 7.68 1.32
N SER A 383 -28.35 8.48 2.26
CA SER A 383 -27.14 9.32 2.15
C SER A 383 -26.66 9.82 3.52
N VAL A 384 -25.50 10.47 3.56
CA VAL A 384 -24.98 11.24 4.70
C VAL A 384 -24.97 12.72 4.34
N ASP A 385 -25.11 13.60 5.32
CA ASP A 385 -25.16 15.06 5.07
C ASP A 385 -23.80 15.73 5.30
N ALA A 386 -23.04 15.28 6.30
CA ALA A 386 -21.66 15.71 6.50
C ALA A 386 -20.85 14.67 7.27
N VAL A 387 -19.55 14.63 7.05
CA VAL A 387 -18.62 13.75 7.76
C VAL A 387 -17.34 14.53 8.07
N TYR A 388 -16.82 14.43 9.29
CA TYR A 388 -15.50 14.96 9.61
C TYR A 388 -14.78 14.12 10.67
N GLU A 389 -13.46 14.21 10.69
CA GLU A 389 -12.62 13.62 11.74
C GLU A 389 -12.21 14.70 12.75
N ARG A 390 -12.48 14.45 14.05
CA ARG A 390 -12.09 15.36 15.12
C ARG A 390 -10.58 15.32 15.35
N THR A 391 -9.97 16.49 15.46
CA THR A 391 -8.52 16.62 15.70
C THR A 391 -8.10 16.17 17.11
N SER A 392 -9.00 16.24 18.09
CA SER A 392 -8.70 15.96 19.50
C SER A 392 -8.56 14.48 19.83
N ASP A 393 -9.41 13.63 19.25
CA ASP A 393 -9.45 12.19 19.57
C ASP A 393 -9.57 11.26 18.35
N HIS A 394 -9.45 11.81 17.14
CA HIS A 394 -9.51 11.07 15.87
C HIS A 394 -10.78 10.24 15.69
N LYS A 395 -11.86 10.58 16.40
CA LYS A 395 -13.18 9.99 16.15
C LYS A 395 -13.84 10.68 14.97
N ILE A 396 -14.60 9.89 14.24
CA ILE A 396 -15.22 10.31 12.98
C ILE A 396 -16.70 10.55 13.26
N VAL A 397 -17.18 11.72 12.86
CA VAL A 397 -18.54 12.15 13.17
C VAL A 397 -19.34 12.21 11.88
N PHE A 398 -20.40 11.40 11.82
CA PHE A 398 -21.34 11.35 10.71
C PHE A 398 -22.61 12.10 11.08
N PHE A 399 -23.10 12.95 10.19
CA PHE A 399 -24.37 13.66 10.33
C PHE A 399 -25.38 13.14 9.33
N LYS A 400 -26.61 12.91 9.80
CA LYS A 400 -27.78 12.70 8.95
C LYS A 400 -29.04 13.23 9.63
N GLY A 401 -29.66 14.24 9.02
CA GLY A 401 -30.81 14.94 9.57
C GLY A 401 -30.52 15.44 10.98
N ASP A 402 -31.42 15.15 11.92
CA ASP A 402 -31.29 15.59 13.32
C ASP A 402 -30.37 14.73 14.17
N ARG A 403 -29.65 13.78 13.58
CA ARG A 403 -28.84 12.81 14.30
C ARG A 403 -27.39 12.83 13.84
N TYR A 404 -26.53 12.50 14.78
CA TYR A 404 -25.12 12.22 14.50
C TYR A 404 -24.68 10.91 15.15
N TRP A 405 -23.70 10.30 14.51
CA TRP A 405 -23.04 9.07 14.95
C TRP A 405 -21.57 9.39 15.14
N VAL A 406 -20.99 8.89 16.23
CA VAL A 406 -19.55 8.95 16.44
C VAL A 406 -18.99 7.56 16.24
N PHE A 407 -17.99 7.48 15.38
CA PHE A 407 -17.29 6.27 15.06
C PHE A 407 -15.92 6.28 15.72
N LYS A 408 -15.60 5.15 16.32
CA LYS A 408 -14.23 4.75 16.58
C LYS A 408 -13.91 3.67 15.56
N ASP A 409 -12.94 3.95 14.70
CA ASP A 409 -12.70 3.12 13.51
C ASP A 409 -13.95 3.14 12.62
N ASN A 410 -14.59 2.01 12.36
CA ASN A 410 -15.87 1.96 11.67
C ASN A 410 -17.03 1.47 12.53
N ASN A 411 -16.79 1.21 13.81
CA ASN A 411 -17.86 0.80 14.68
C ASN A 411 -18.43 2.06 15.31
N VAL A 412 -19.74 2.20 15.22
CA VAL A 412 -20.43 3.23 15.98
C VAL A 412 -20.14 3.02 17.46
N GLU A 413 -19.79 4.09 18.15
CA GLU A 413 -19.63 4.06 19.61
C GLU A 413 -20.97 3.79 20.30
N GLU A 414 -20.91 3.20 21.48
CA GLU A 414 -22.10 2.95 22.28
C GLU A 414 -22.80 4.27 22.65
N GLY A 415 -24.14 4.27 22.58
CA GLY A 415 -24.96 5.45 22.91
C GLY A 415 -25.28 6.37 21.72
N TYR A 416 -24.84 6.04 20.51
CA TYR A 416 -25.20 6.74 19.27
C TYR A 416 -26.26 5.96 18.46
N PRO A 417 -27.08 6.63 17.62
CA PRO A 417 -27.05 8.07 17.32
C PRO A 417 -27.57 8.97 18.42
N ARG A 418 -26.99 10.17 18.49
CA ARG A 418 -27.38 11.26 19.39
C ARG A 418 -27.92 12.46 18.61
N PRO A 419 -28.70 13.37 19.23
CA PRO A 419 -29.26 14.52 18.53
C PRO A 419 -28.21 15.60 18.26
N ILE A 420 -28.24 16.23 17.08
CA ILE A 420 -27.27 17.30 16.72
C ILE A 420 -27.36 18.54 17.63
N SER A 421 -28.44 18.67 18.39
CA SER A 421 -28.59 19.68 19.45
C SER A 421 -27.50 19.56 20.53
N ASP A 422 -26.82 18.42 20.67
CA ASP A 422 -25.67 18.25 21.55
C ASP A 422 -24.49 19.18 21.17
N PHE A 423 -24.38 19.55 19.90
CA PHE A 423 -23.44 20.56 19.42
C PHE A 423 -24.00 21.99 19.54
N GLY A 424 -25.29 22.17 19.86
CA GLY A 424 -25.98 23.46 19.75
C GLY A 424 -26.37 23.84 18.33
N LEU A 425 -26.47 22.86 17.42
CA LEU A 425 -26.89 23.06 16.03
C LEU A 425 -28.43 23.06 15.90
N PRO A 426 -29.00 23.82 14.95
CA PRO A 426 -30.43 23.79 14.66
C PRO A 426 -30.84 22.47 14.00
N PRO A 427 -32.13 22.08 14.06
CA PRO A 427 -32.62 20.88 13.39
C PRO A 427 -32.45 20.97 11.85
N GLY A 428 -32.47 19.81 11.20
CA GLY A 428 -32.40 19.61 9.76
C GLY A 428 -31.01 19.34 9.21
N GLY A 429 -30.06 18.84 10.01
CA GLY A 429 -28.71 18.50 9.55
C GLY A 429 -27.79 19.68 9.28
N VAL A 430 -26.64 19.36 8.68
CA VAL A 430 -25.59 20.29 8.25
C VAL A 430 -25.12 19.89 6.85
N ASP A 431 -24.74 20.86 6.02
CA ASP A 431 -24.36 20.62 4.62
C ASP A 431 -22.87 20.29 4.49
N ALA A 432 -22.03 20.85 5.37
CA ALA A 432 -20.61 20.53 5.41
C ALA A 432 -20.07 20.66 6.83
N ALA A 433 -19.04 19.88 7.13
CA ALA A 433 -18.34 19.95 8.40
C ALA A 433 -16.86 19.62 8.20
N PHE A 434 -15.96 20.35 8.85
CA PHE A 434 -14.55 19.96 8.95
C PHE A 434 -13.88 20.59 10.15
N SER A 435 -12.81 19.96 10.64
CA SER A 435 -11.93 20.54 11.65
C SER A 435 -10.76 21.26 10.97
N TRP A 436 -10.55 22.52 11.35
CA TRP A 436 -9.47 23.33 10.80
C TRP A 436 -8.26 23.29 11.72
N ALA A 437 -7.16 22.73 11.23
CA ALA A 437 -5.95 22.49 12.03
C ALA A 437 -5.23 23.76 12.47
N HIS A 438 -5.47 24.90 11.81
CA HIS A 438 -4.81 26.15 12.18
C HIS A 438 -5.22 26.64 13.58
N ASN A 439 -6.45 26.35 14.02
CA ASN A 439 -6.97 26.79 15.32
C ASN A 439 -7.67 25.69 16.12
N ASP A 440 -7.59 24.44 15.67
CA ASP A 440 -8.23 23.28 16.27
C ASP A 440 -9.74 23.45 16.53
N LYS A 441 -10.42 24.26 15.71
CA LYS A 441 -11.87 24.44 15.77
C LYS A 441 -12.57 23.61 14.70
N THR A 442 -13.76 23.13 15.04
CA THR A 442 -14.66 22.49 14.07
C THR A 442 -15.61 23.52 13.49
N TYR A 443 -15.76 23.50 12.17
CA TYR A 443 -16.66 24.39 11.45
C TYR A 443 -17.80 23.58 10.86
N PHE A 444 -19.04 24.01 11.13
CA PHE A 444 -20.25 23.45 10.52
C PHE A 444 -20.86 24.49 9.60
N PHE A 445 -21.37 24.06 8.45
CA PHE A 445 -22.01 24.91 7.46
C PHE A 445 -23.43 24.41 7.22
N LYS A 446 -24.36 25.35 7.11
CA LYS A 446 -25.75 25.07 6.74
C LYS A 446 -26.33 26.29 6.05
N ASP A 447 -26.87 26.11 4.86
CA ASP A 447 -27.36 27.18 4.00
C ASP A 447 -26.25 28.24 3.80
N GLN A 448 -26.49 29.47 4.26
CA GLN A 448 -25.52 30.58 4.23
C GLN A 448 -24.96 30.94 5.61
N LEU A 449 -25.09 30.02 6.57
CA LEU A 449 -24.63 30.20 7.93
C LEU A 449 -23.52 29.21 8.25
N TYR A 450 -22.63 29.61 9.15
CA TYR A 450 -21.62 28.73 9.70
C TYR A 450 -21.49 28.87 11.22
N TRP A 451 -21.14 27.76 11.85
CA TRP A 451 -20.89 27.64 13.28
C TRP A 451 -19.44 27.27 13.50
N ARG A 452 -18.84 27.81 14.57
CA ARG A 452 -17.51 27.41 15.04
C ARG A 452 -17.66 26.76 16.41
N TYR A 453 -17.23 25.52 16.51
CA TYR A 453 -17.34 24.69 17.68
C TYR A 453 -15.96 24.40 18.26
N ASP A 454 -15.85 24.54 19.57
CA ASP A 454 -14.67 24.20 20.33
C ASP A 454 -14.80 22.79 20.90
N GLU A 455 -14.00 21.86 20.38
CA GLU A 455 -14.01 20.45 20.80
C GLU A 455 -13.47 20.24 22.23
N HIS A 456 -12.63 21.14 22.73
CA HIS A 456 -12.03 21.05 24.06
C HIS A 456 -13.05 21.46 25.14
N THR A 457 -13.72 22.59 24.94
CA THR A 457 -14.77 23.09 25.85
C THR A 457 -16.14 22.47 25.58
N ARG A 458 -16.28 21.78 24.42
CA ARG A 458 -17.52 21.17 23.91
C ARG A 458 -18.67 22.16 23.78
N ARG A 459 -18.38 23.36 23.29
CA ARG A 459 -19.36 24.47 23.16
C ARG A 459 -19.18 25.20 21.84
N MET A 460 -20.28 25.78 21.36
CA MET A 460 -20.24 26.76 20.28
C MET A 460 -19.55 28.03 20.75
N ASP A 461 -18.65 28.57 19.93
CA ASP A 461 -18.01 29.84 20.19
C ASP A 461 -19.06 30.98 20.16
N PRO A 462 -18.91 32.02 21.00
CA PRO A 462 -19.81 33.17 20.98
C PRO A 462 -19.85 33.86 19.60
N GLY A 463 -21.04 34.29 19.19
CA GLY A 463 -21.24 34.99 17.91
C GLY A 463 -21.57 34.06 16.73
N HIS A 464 -21.76 32.76 16.97
CA HIS A 464 -22.24 31.80 15.96
C HIS A 464 -23.71 31.42 16.17
N PRO A 465 -24.49 31.19 15.09
CA PRO A 465 -24.07 31.21 13.68
C PRO A 465 -23.73 32.60 13.13
N ALA A 466 -22.87 32.64 12.12
CA ALA A 466 -22.51 33.85 11.37
C ALA A 466 -22.63 33.61 9.85
N GLN A 467 -22.71 34.67 9.04
CA GLN A 467 -22.90 34.59 7.58
C GLN A 467 -21.60 34.60 6.77
N SER A 468 -20.54 35.21 7.31
CA SER A 468 -19.29 35.42 6.58
C SER A 468 -18.20 34.53 7.16
N PRO A 469 -17.97 33.33 6.59
CA PRO A 469 -16.86 32.48 7.03
C PRO A 469 -15.51 33.19 6.80
N PRO A 470 -14.46 32.79 7.53
CA PRO A 470 -13.17 33.48 7.47
C PRO A 470 -12.47 33.37 6.10
N TRP A 471 -12.86 32.40 5.26
CA TRP A 471 -12.28 32.17 3.94
C TRP A 471 -12.98 32.99 2.85
N ARG A 472 -12.24 33.93 2.23
CA ARG A 472 -12.70 34.76 1.12
C ARG A 472 -12.63 34.01 -0.20
N GLY A 473 -13.67 34.15 -1.02
CA GLY A 473 -13.77 33.52 -2.34
C GLY A 473 -14.39 32.11 -2.34
N VAL A 474 -14.68 31.56 -1.16
CA VAL A 474 -15.43 30.31 -1.02
C VAL A 474 -16.92 30.57 -1.31
N PRO A 475 -17.63 29.65 -1.98
CA PRO A 475 -19.07 29.78 -2.22
C PRO A 475 -19.88 29.92 -0.93
N SER A 476 -21.00 30.65 -0.99
CA SER A 476 -21.87 30.87 0.17
C SER A 476 -22.65 29.65 0.64
N THR A 477 -22.70 28.59 -0.18
CA THR A 477 -23.34 27.29 0.12
C THR A 477 -22.37 26.21 -0.32
N LEU A 478 -22.27 25.13 0.44
CA LEU A 478 -21.30 24.06 0.24
C LEU A 478 -21.99 22.71 0.32
N ASP A 479 -21.52 21.77 -0.48
CA ASP A 479 -21.95 20.36 -0.38
C ASP A 479 -21.02 19.56 0.53
N ALA A 480 -19.77 20.00 0.67
CA ALA A 480 -18.81 19.39 1.59
C ALA A 480 -17.62 20.31 1.85
N ALA A 481 -16.87 20.02 2.91
CA ALA A 481 -15.59 20.64 3.20
C ALA A 481 -14.66 19.62 3.84
N MET A 482 -13.38 19.66 3.52
CA MET A 482 -12.38 18.84 4.19
C MET A 482 -11.05 19.57 4.30
N ARG A 483 -10.26 19.22 5.30
CA ARG A 483 -8.81 19.51 5.32
C ARG A 483 -8.08 18.37 4.63
N TRP A 484 -7.06 18.66 3.81
CA TRP A 484 -6.22 17.62 3.20
C TRP A 484 -4.83 17.52 3.84
N SER A 485 -4.05 16.51 3.43
CA SER A 485 -2.73 16.19 3.98
C SER A 485 -1.67 17.26 3.70
N ASP A 486 -1.91 18.13 2.72
CA ASP A 486 -1.08 19.31 2.42
C ASP A 486 -1.39 20.51 3.34
N GLY A 487 -2.22 20.32 4.37
CA GLY A 487 -2.65 21.36 5.31
C GLY A 487 -3.74 22.28 4.80
N ALA A 488 -4.03 22.27 3.49
CA ALA A 488 -5.01 23.15 2.88
C ALA A 488 -6.46 22.72 3.19
N ALA A 489 -7.37 23.69 3.19
CA ALA A 489 -8.81 23.48 3.27
C ALA A 489 -9.41 23.41 1.86
N TYR A 490 -10.24 22.41 1.60
CA TYR A 490 -10.91 22.17 0.33
C TYR A 490 -12.42 22.25 0.55
N PHE A 491 -13.08 23.12 -0.21
CA PHE A 491 -14.52 23.37 -0.15
C PHE A 491 -15.15 22.89 -1.45
N PHE A 492 -16.20 22.08 -1.38
CA PHE A 492 -16.81 21.43 -2.54
C PHE A 492 -18.22 21.97 -2.78
N ARG A 493 -18.54 22.20 -4.06
CA ARG A 493 -19.90 22.57 -4.50
C ARG A 493 -20.12 22.10 -5.94
N GLY A 494 -21.17 21.31 -6.14
CA GLY A 494 -21.48 20.68 -7.42
C GLY A 494 -20.34 19.77 -7.88
N THR A 495 -19.80 20.06 -9.06
CA THR A 495 -18.68 19.31 -9.68
C THR A 495 -17.32 19.98 -9.48
N GLU A 496 -17.27 21.03 -8.64
CA GLU A 496 -16.12 21.90 -8.47
C GLU A 496 -15.67 21.97 -7.01
N TYR A 497 -14.41 22.39 -6.81
CA TYR A 497 -13.87 22.69 -5.49
C TYR A 497 -13.02 23.97 -5.47
N TRP A 498 -12.92 24.57 -4.29
CA TRP A 498 -12.10 25.73 -3.96
C TRP A 498 -11.07 25.31 -2.92
N LYS A 499 -9.81 25.63 -3.16
CA LYS A 499 -8.69 25.32 -2.26
C LYS A 499 -8.25 26.59 -1.55
N VAL A 500 -8.07 26.54 -0.24
CA VAL A 500 -7.42 27.59 0.56
C VAL A 500 -6.19 26.99 1.22
N LEU A 501 -5.03 27.58 0.96
CA LEU A 501 -3.74 27.09 1.48
C LEU A 501 -3.68 27.20 3.01
N ASP A 502 -2.83 26.40 3.63
CA ASP A 502 -2.64 26.45 5.08
C ASP A 502 -2.15 27.84 5.53
N GLY A 503 -2.74 28.36 6.60
CA GLY A 503 -2.49 29.71 7.10
C GLY A 503 -3.07 30.87 6.28
N GLU A 504 -3.59 30.61 5.08
CA GLU A 504 -4.22 31.62 4.23
C GLU A 504 -5.73 31.74 4.50
N LEU A 505 -6.29 32.92 4.22
CA LEU A 505 -7.73 33.20 4.32
C LEU A 505 -8.38 33.48 2.96
N GLU A 506 -7.62 33.37 1.87
CA GLU A 506 -8.13 33.57 0.51
C GLU A 506 -7.99 32.30 -0.32
N VAL A 507 -8.93 32.10 -1.24
CA VAL A 507 -8.88 30.97 -2.17
C VAL A 507 -7.65 31.09 -3.08
N ALA A 508 -6.98 29.95 -3.28
CA ALA A 508 -5.79 29.83 -4.09
C ALA A 508 -6.05 30.21 -5.56
N PRO A 509 -5.05 30.79 -6.26
CA PRO A 509 -5.16 31.13 -7.67
C PRO A 509 -5.55 29.91 -8.52
N GLY A 510 -6.47 30.08 -9.45
CA GLY A 510 -6.91 29.01 -10.35
C GLY A 510 -8.10 28.17 -9.87
N CYS A 511 -8.77 28.56 -8.77
CA CYS A 511 -10.07 28.01 -8.36
C CYS A 511 -11.24 28.78 -9.03
N PRO A 512 -12.40 28.12 -9.25
CA PRO A 512 -12.69 26.72 -8.95
C PRO A 512 -11.95 25.72 -9.85
N GLN A 513 -11.71 24.54 -9.30
CA GLN A 513 -11.10 23.40 -10.00
C GLN A 513 -12.07 22.22 -10.09
N SER A 514 -11.83 21.28 -11.00
CA SER A 514 -12.75 20.17 -11.26
C SER A 514 -12.53 19.02 -10.29
N THR A 515 -13.54 18.69 -9.48
CA THR A 515 -13.48 17.56 -8.55
C THR A 515 -13.27 16.24 -9.30
N ALA A 516 -14.00 16.03 -10.39
CA ALA A 516 -13.90 14.79 -11.17
C ALA A 516 -12.51 14.58 -11.78
N ARG A 517 -11.90 15.65 -12.31
CA ARG A 517 -10.57 15.58 -12.95
C ARG A 517 -9.46 15.41 -11.91
N ASP A 518 -9.48 16.23 -10.86
CA ASP A 518 -8.33 16.39 -9.98
C ASP A 518 -8.37 15.41 -8.79
N TRP A 519 -9.54 14.84 -8.47
CA TRP A 519 -9.72 13.85 -7.40
C TRP A 519 -10.16 12.47 -7.90
N LEU A 520 -10.96 12.35 -8.98
CA LEU A 520 -11.64 11.09 -9.31
C LEU A 520 -11.15 10.41 -10.60
N VAL A 521 -10.00 10.84 -11.09
CA VAL A 521 -9.30 10.26 -12.26
C VAL A 521 -10.24 10.16 -13.46
N CYS A 522 -10.92 11.27 -13.75
CA CYS A 522 -11.81 11.39 -14.90
C CYS A 522 -11.16 12.21 -15.99
N ARG A 523 -11.26 11.73 -17.24
CA ARG A 523 -10.91 12.54 -18.41
C ARG A 523 -11.91 13.68 -18.54
N ALA A 524 -11.44 14.85 -18.98
CA ALA A 524 -12.33 15.94 -19.32
C ALA A 524 -13.38 15.44 -20.34
N PRO A 525 -14.67 15.72 -20.15
CA PRO A 525 -15.63 15.50 -21.22
C PRO A 525 -15.17 16.30 -22.46
N PRO A 526 -15.41 15.80 -23.69
CA PRO A 526 -15.21 16.60 -24.88
C PRO A 526 -15.95 17.92 -24.69
N ALA A 527 -15.28 19.04 -24.97
CA ALA A 527 -15.97 20.32 -24.99
C ALA A 527 -17.11 20.21 -26.00
N ASP A 528 -18.36 20.35 -25.54
CA ASP A 528 -19.44 20.65 -26.46
C ASP A 528 -19.04 21.91 -27.23
N PRO A 529 -19.11 21.91 -28.57
CA PRO A 529 -18.91 23.13 -29.32
C PRO A 529 -20.02 24.09 -28.90
N LYS A 530 -19.66 25.07 -28.06
CA LYS A 530 -20.54 26.18 -27.73
C LYS A 530 -21.04 26.79 -29.02
N GLY A 531 -22.37 26.92 -29.07
CA GLY A 531 -23.11 27.42 -30.19
C GLY A 531 -22.60 28.75 -30.72
N ALA A 532 -22.57 28.83 -32.03
CA ALA A 532 -22.81 30.06 -32.75
C ALA A 532 -24.32 30.11 -33.05
N ASP A 533 -24.96 31.06 -32.38
CA ASP A 533 -26.16 31.83 -32.71
C ASP A 533 -27.14 31.29 -33.76
N GLY A 534 -28.40 31.23 -33.35
CA GLY A 534 -29.50 30.77 -34.18
C GLY A 534 -29.97 31.79 -35.19
N GLU A 535 -30.68 31.28 -36.18
CA GLU A 535 -31.80 31.99 -36.80
C GLU A 535 -32.82 31.00 -37.38
N ALA A 536 -34.04 31.50 -37.48
CA ALA A 536 -35.31 30.80 -37.63
C ALA A 536 -35.43 29.86 -38.84
N GLY A 537 -36.33 28.86 -38.72
CA GLY A 537 -36.87 28.19 -39.91
C GLY A 537 -37.60 26.89 -39.62
N ALA A 538 -38.93 26.92 -39.70
CA ALA A 538 -39.82 25.78 -39.63
C ALA A 538 -39.63 24.79 -40.79
N HIS A 539 -39.88 23.49 -40.52
CA HIS A 539 -40.70 22.54 -41.30
C HIS A 539 -40.13 21.11 -41.43
N ALA A 540 -41.06 20.17 -41.17
CA ALA A 540 -41.27 18.88 -41.84
C ALA A 540 -40.30 17.68 -41.62
N ARG A 541 -40.83 16.72 -40.84
CA ARG A 541 -41.08 15.27 -41.11
C ARG A 541 -40.12 14.39 -41.95
N PRO A 542 -40.12 13.06 -41.67
CA PRO A 542 -38.97 12.17 -41.81
C PRO A 542 -39.04 11.25 -43.04
N GLY A 543 -37.87 10.71 -43.39
CA GLY A 543 -37.74 9.49 -44.19
C GLY A 543 -36.77 9.66 -45.35
N GLN A 544 -35.69 8.88 -45.37
CA GLN A 544 -35.53 7.78 -46.31
C GLN A 544 -34.26 7.01 -45.97
N ARG A 545 -34.40 5.69 -45.81
CA ARG A 545 -33.28 4.75 -45.95
C ARG A 545 -32.86 4.77 -47.41
N ASP A 546 -31.56 4.73 -47.68
CA ASP A 546 -31.14 3.85 -48.76
C ASP A 546 -29.75 3.25 -48.56
N HIS A 547 -29.67 2.01 -49.03
CA HIS A 547 -28.56 1.08 -48.96
C HIS A 547 -27.40 1.53 -49.86
N SER A 548 -26.16 1.13 -49.51
CA SER A 548 -25.38 0.11 -50.23
C SER A 548 -23.86 0.28 -50.12
N ARG A 549 -23.21 -0.87 -49.86
CA ARG A 549 -21.91 -1.39 -50.34
C ARG A 549 -20.72 -0.44 -50.54
N SER A 550 -19.66 -0.58 -49.74
CA SER A 550 -18.49 -1.48 -49.91
C SER A 550 -17.38 -0.85 -50.75
N GLU A 551 -16.20 -0.63 -50.16
CA GLU A 551 -14.91 -1.01 -50.76
C GLU A 551 -13.78 -0.85 -49.74
N ASP A 552 -12.98 -1.91 -49.63
CA ASP A 552 -11.70 -1.97 -48.95
C ASP A 552 -10.69 -1.08 -49.67
N ALA A 553 -9.94 -0.26 -48.93
CA ALA A 553 -8.64 0.21 -49.36
C ALA A 553 -7.76 0.51 -48.13
N TYR A 554 -6.80 -0.38 -47.91
CA TYR A 554 -5.63 -0.10 -47.08
C TYR A 554 -4.80 1.00 -47.77
N GLU A 555 -4.56 2.10 -47.09
CA GLU A 555 -3.52 3.06 -47.49
C GLU A 555 -2.53 3.31 -46.36
N VAL A 556 -1.27 3.07 -46.73
CA VAL A 556 -0.06 3.24 -45.96
C VAL A 556 0.27 4.74 -45.92
N CYS A 557 0.24 5.36 -44.74
CA CYS A 557 0.73 6.73 -44.59
C CYS A 557 2.25 6.74 -44.43
N SER A 558 2.93 7.02 -45.54
CA SER A 558 4.32 7.44 -45.61
C SER A 558 4.53 8.78 -44.90
N CYS A 559 5.59 8.84 -44.09
CA CYS A 559 6.06 10.07 -43.46
C CYS A 559 6.73 10.98 -44.51
N THR A 560 6.22 12.20 -44.67
CA THR A 560 7.00 13.31 -45.25
C THR A 560 6.96 14.49 -44.29
N SER A 561 8.12 14.71 -43.67
CA SER A 561 8.46 15.78 -42.74
C SER A 561 8.46 17.13 -43.47
N ILE A 562 7.66 18.08 -43.01
CA ILE A 562 7.82 19.49 -43.35
C ILE A 562 8.70 20.12 -42.27
N ALA A 563 9.81 20.72 -42.71
CA ALA A 563 10.82 21.36 -41.89
C ALA A 563 10.26 22.59 -41.14
N ALA A 564 10.59 22.69 -39.85
CA ALA A 564 10.52 23.92 -39.06
C ALA A 564 11.92 24.57 -38.99
N PRO A 565 12.02 25.91 -38.91
CA PRO A 565 13.28 26.63 -39.04
C PRO A 565 14.14 26.56 -37.76
N ALA A 566 15.46 26.67 -37.96
CA ALA A 566 16.51 26.60 -36.94
C ALA A 566 16.42 27.69 -35.85
N PRO A 567 16.87 27.42 -34.61
CA PRO A 567 17.11 28.48 -33.64
C PRO A 567 18.47 29.14 -33.88
N ARG A 568 18.51 30.45 -33.63
CA ARG A 568 19.68 31.33 -33.75
C ARG A 568 20.76 30.99 -32.73
N ALA A 569 22.00 31.24 -33.14
CA ALA A 569 23.22 31.10 -32.35
C ALA A 569 23.19 31.86 -31.02
N ALA A 570 23.71 31.24 -29.97
CA ALA A 570 23.96 31.83 -28.67
C ALA A 570 25.34 32.53 -28.64
N ASP A 571 25.41 33.66 -27.95
CA ASP A 571 26.57 34.55 -27.79
C ASP A 571 27.81 33.89 -27.15
N PRO A 572 29.04 34.26 -27.57
CA PRO A 572 30.29 33.63 -27.12
C PRO A 572 30.80 34.10 -25.75
N LEU A 573 30.00 34.79 -24.92
CA LEU A 573 30.44 35.35 -23.64
C LEU A 573 30.14 34.48 -22.40
N LEU A 574 29.37 33.40 -22.54
CA LEU A 574 29.05 32.49 -21.42
C LEU A 574 29.99 31.28 -21.31
N ALA A 575 30.76 30.96 -22.35
CA ALA A 575 31.72 29.85 -22.34
C ALA A 575 33.03 30.17 -21.58
N ALA A 576 33.35 31.45 -21.37
CA ALA A 576 34.57 31.87 -20.67
C ALA A 576 34.44 31.87 -19.13
N LEU A 577 33.22 31.93 -18.59
CA LEU A 577 32.99 31.97 -17.13
C LEU A 577 32.91 30.57 -16.48
N LEU A 578 32.59 29.53 -17.25
CA LEU A 578 32.55 28.14 -16.75
C LEU A 578 33.93 27.46 -16.73
N SER A 579 34.93 28.04 -17.40
CA SER A 579 36.30 27.51 -17.44
C SER A 579 37.17 27.94 -16.24
N PHE A 580 36.78 29.00 -15.52
CA PHE A 580 37.50 29.51 -14.35
C PHE A 580 37.03 28.94 -13.00
N LEU A 581 35.82 28.36 -12.95
CA LEU A 581 35.29 27.74 -11.72
C LEU A 581 35.76 26.28 -11.54
N TRP A 582 36.26 25.65 -12.59
CA TRP A 582 36.78 24.27 -12.54
C TRP A 582 38.25 24.17 -12.10
N THR A 583 39.02 25.25 -12.15
CA THR A 583 40.40 25.30 -11.64
C THR A 583 40.50 25.75 -10.18
N ALA A 584 39.49 26.43 -9.63
CA ALA A 584 39.46 26.84 -8.22
C ALA A 584 38.97 25.74 -7.25
N ALA A 585 38.18 24.77 -7.71
CA ALA A 585 37.68 23.68 -6.87
C ALA A 585 38.69 22.54 -6.62
N ARG A 586 39.83 22.51 -7.33
CA ARG A 586 40.91 21.52 -7.13
C ARG A 586 42.02 21.96 -6.17
N ALA A 587 41.92 23.14 -5.55
CA ALA A 587 42.92 23.67 -4.62
C ALA A 587 42.45 23.73 -3.15
N LEU A 588 41.30 23.13 -2.80
CA LEU A 588 40.76 23.09 -1.42
C LEU A 588 40.54 21.67 -0.88
N ALA A 589 41.17 20.66 -1.50
CA ALA A 589 41.26 19.30 -0.98
C ALA A 589 42.70 18.78 -1.11
N LEU A 590 43.60 19.38 -0.33
CA LEU A 590 44.86 18.81 0.13
C LEU A 590 45.06 19.22 1.60
#